data_AF-A0A2V8HRL2-F1
#
_entry.id   AF-A0A2V8HRL2-F1
#
_cell.length_a   1.000
_cell.length_b   1.000
_cell.length_c   1.000
_cell.angle_alpha   90.00
_cell.angle_beta   90.00
_cell.angle_gamma   90.00
#
_symmetry.space_group_name_H-M   'P 1'
#
loop_
_entity.id
_entity.type
_entity.pdbx_description
1 polymer ?
#
loop_
_entity_poly.entity_id
_entity_poly.type
_entity_poly.pdbx_seq_one_letter_code
_entity_poly.pdbx_strand_id
1 'polypeptide(L)'
;TNGIDKPVLNVFRMLGRMSGRRVWTSSAGALPIEDVRDRSVRAAADVAAFATADARSAAVLVWNYHDDDLPGAASEVDLTISGLPAERASLTHYRVDADHSNAYTVWQQIGSPQSPTAAQLTRLEAAGRLQTLGPPSRVALTAHRVAVSFSLPRQAVSLVKLDW
;
A
#
# COMPACT_ATOMS: atom_id res chain seq x y z
N THR A 1 3.74 10.00 20.64
CA THR A 1 4.23 8.74 20.02
C THR A 1 5.63 8.35 20.47
N ASN A 2 6.34 9.13 21.30
CA ASN A 2 7.72 8.84 21.72
C ASN A 2 8.67 8.54 20.54
N GLY A 3 8.48 9.22 19.40
CA GLY A 3 9.27 9.00 18.19
C GLY A 3 8.88 7.78 17.35
N ILE A 4 7.91 6.97 17.78
CA ILE A 4 7.43 5.82 17.00
C ILE A 4 6.59 6.30 15.81
N ASP A 5 6.99 5.86 14.63
CA ASP A 5 6.31 6.15 13.37
C ASP A 5 4.89 5.59 13.35
N LYS A 6 3.92 6.43 12.98
CA LYS A 6 2.52 6.02 12.76
C LYS A 6 2.34 5.51 11.33
N PRO A 7 1.36 4.61 11.06
CA PRO A 7 1.08 4.09 9.72
C PRO A 7 0.92 5.18 8.64
N VAL A 8 0.30 6.31 8.98
CA VAL A 8 0.12 7.45 8.06
C VAL A 8 1.44 8.01 7.52
N LEU A 9 2.52 8.00 8.31
CA LEU A 9 3.84 8.42 7.86
C LEU A 9 4.38 7.46 6.78
N ASN A 10 4.06 6.17 6.88
CA ASN A 10 4.47 5.19 5.87
C ASN A 10 3.72 5.38 4.55
N VAL A 11 2.47 5.83 4.57
CA VAL A 11 1.75 6.25 3.35
C VAL A 11 2.43 7.47 2.72
N PHE A 12 2.87 8.46 3.51
CA PHE A 12 3.67 9.57 2.97
C PHE A 12 5.01 9.12 2.39
N ARG A 13 5.70 8.17 3.02
CA ARG A 13 6.93 7.55 2.48
C ARG A 13 6.65 6.81 1.17
N MET A 14 5.50 6.14 1.03
CA MET A 14 5.07 5.55 -0.25
C MET A 14 4.86 6.63 -1.31
N LEU A 15 4.11 7.70 -1.01
CA LEU A 15 3.91 8.82 -1.92
C LEU A 15 5.23 9.48 -2.35
N GLY A 16 6.18 9.64 -1.42
CA GLY A 16 7.53 10.17 -1.73
C GLY A 16 8.37 9.28 -2.65
N ARG A 17 7.96 8.02 -2.88
CA ARG A 17 8.58 7.11 -3.86
C ARG A 17 7.91 7.15 -5.24
N MET A 18 6.83 7.92 -5.38
CA MET A 18 6.10 8.08 -6.63
C MET A 18 6.62 9.31 -7.38
N SER A 19 7.50 9.08 -8.35
CA SER A 19 8.10 10.13 -9.18
C SER A 19 7.45 10.21 -10.56
N GLY A 20 7.68 11.33 -11.24
CA GLY A 20 7.26 11.54 -12.62
C GLY A 20 5.85 12.07 -12.78
N ARG A 21 5.23 11.70 -13.90
CA ARG A 21 3.90 12.18 -14.28
C ARG A 21 2.85 11.22 -13.75
N ARG A 22 1.73 11.76 -13.30
CA ARG A 22 0.52 10.97 -13.07
C ARG A 22 0.11 10.29 -14.37
N VAL A 23 -0.18 9.00 -14.30
CA VAL A 23 -0.73 8.22 -15.41
C VAL A 23 -2.15 7.76 -15.08
N TRP A 24 -2.87 7.32 -16.10
CA TRP A 24 -4.26 6.89 -15.95
C TRP A 24 -4.36 5.58 -15.15
N THR A 25 -5.40 5.47 -14.33
CA THR A 25 -5.77 4.28 -13.57
C THR A 25 -7.28 4.05 -13.66
N SER A 26 -7.69 2.79 -13.56
CA SER A 26 -9.08 2.39 -13.39
C SER A 26 -9.12 1.14 -12.52
N SER A 27 -10.18 0.99 -11.74
CA SER A 27 -10.42 -0.18 -10.90
C SER A 27 -11.90 -0.54 -10.95
N ALA A 28 -12.19 -1.83 -11.08
CA ALA A 28 -13.55 -2.35 -10.98
C ALA A 28 -14.14 -2.25 -9.56
N GLY A 29 -13.28 -2.08 -8.55
CA GLY A 29 -13.68 -1.89 -7.15
C GLY A 29 -13.68 -0.43 -6.69
N ALA A 30 -13.41 0.53 -7.58
CA ALA A 30 -13.47 1.94 -7.22
C ALA A 30 -14.93 2.41 -7.12
N LEU A 31 -15.24 3.15 -6.07
CA LEU A 31 -16.53 3.80 -5.93
C LEU A 31 -16.61 5.04 -6.84
N PRO A 32 -17.78 5.33 -7.43
CA PRO A 32 -18.02 6.61 -8.10
C PRO A 32 -17.77 7.79 -7.16
N ILE A 33 -17.20 8.88 -7.68
CA ILE A 33 -16.88 10.06 -6.86
C ILE A 33 -18.13 10.69 -6.25
N GLU A 34 -19.26 10.62 -6.96
CA GLU A 34 -20.56 11.08 -6.49
C GLU A 34 -21.04 10.28 -5.28
N ASP A 35 -20.85 8.95 -5.30
CA ASP A 35 -21.22 8.09 -4.17
C ASP A 35 -20.34 8.36 -2.96
N VAL A 36 -19.02 8.54 -3.15
CA VAL A 36 -18.11 8.91 -2.06
C VAL A 36 -18.48 10.26 -1.45
N ARG A 37 -18.82 11.26 -2.29
CA ARG A 37 -19.23 12.59 -1.83
C ARG A 37 -20.55 12.55 -1.05
N ASP A 38 -21.55 11.87 -1.60
CA ASP A 38 -22.93 11.94 -1.10
C ASP A 38 -23.20 10.95 0.03
N ARG A 39 -22.44 9.85 0.09
CA ARG A 39 -22.70 8.73 1.03
C ARG A 39 -21.49 8.32 1.84
N SER A 40 -20.33 8.93 1.62
CA SER A 40 -19.09 8.53 2.28
C SER A 40 -18.69 7.10 1.87
N VAL A 41 -17.59 6.55 2.38
CA VAL A 41 -17.14 5.18 2.04
C VAL A 41 -17.67 4.18 3.06
N ARG A 42 -19.01 4.14 3.25
CA ARG A 42 -19.67 3.30 4.28
C ARG A 42 -20.48 2.13 3.74
N ALA A 43 -20.94 2.20 2.50
CA ALA A 43 -21.78 1.15 1.93
C ALA A 43 -20.98 -0.05 1.42
N ALA A 44 -19.80 0.23 0.85
CA ALA A 44 -18.84 -0.74 0.37
C ALA A 44 -17.43 -0.14 0.50
N ALA A 45 -16.42 -1.00 0.49
CA ALA A 45 -15.04 -0.54 0.48
C ALA A 45 -14.67 0.03 -0.90
N ASP A 46 -13.95 1.15 -0.91
CA ASP A 46 -13.34 1.72 -2.10
C ASP A 46 -12.00 1.05 -2.37
N VAL A 47 -11.92 0.28 -3.45
CA VAL A 47 -10.69 -0.36 -3.92
C VAL A 47 -10.21 0.37 -5.16
N ALA A 48 -9.33 1.35 -4.99
CA ALA A 48 -8.89 2.21 -6.07
C ALA A 48 -7.37 2.39 -6.08
N ALA A 49 -6.88 3.07 -7.12
CA ALA A 49 -5.46 3.21 -7.37
C ALA A 49 -5.07 4.58 -7.92
N PHE A 50 -3.85 4.99 -7.60
CA PHE A 50 -3.16 6.16 -8.12
C PHE A 50 -1.80 5.73 -8.65
N ALA A 51 -1.39 6.23 -9.82
CA ALA A 51 -0.13 5.81 -10.42
C ALA A 51 0.67 6.96 -11.02
N THR A 52 1.99 6.81 -10.99
CA THR A 52 2.94 7.68 -11.68
C THR A 52 3.92 6.88 -12.51
N ALA A 53 4.50 7.52 -13.52
CA ALA A 53 5.61 6.98 -14.29
C ALA A 53 6.60 8.07 -14.67
N ASP A 54 7.89 7.72 -14.71
CA ASP A 54 8.96 8.50 -15.30
C ASP A 54 9.79 7.64 -16.28
N ALA A 55 10.97 8.14 -16.68
CA ALA A 55 11.80 7.47 -17.67
C ALA A 55 12.32 6.09 -17.23
N ARG A 56 12.48 5.85 -15.91
CA ARG A 56 13.14 4.66 -15.34
C ARG A 56 12.31 3.93 -14.29
N SER A 57 11.12 4.43 -13.96
CA SER A 57 10.27 3.83 -12.96
C SER A 57 8.78 4.05 -13.21
N ALA A 58 7.98 3.14 -12.66
CA ALA A 58 6.54 3.29 -12.53
C ALA A 58 6.13 2.87 -11.12
N ALA A 59 5.14 3.55 -10.55
CA ALA A 59 4.66 3.29 -9.21
C ALA A 59 3.14 3.31 -9.18
N VAL A 60 2.52 2.31 -8.56
CA VAL A 60 1.06 2.20 -8.40
C VAL A 60 0.75 2.04 -6.91
N LEU A 61 0.09 3.05 -6.35
CA LEU A 61 -0.49 3.02 -5.01
C LEU A 61 -1.90 2.47 -5.14
N VAL A 62 -2.20 1.38 -4.43
CA VAL A 62 -3.52 0.71 -4.41
C VAL A 62 -4.02 0.67 -2.97
N TRP A 63 -5.28 1.01 -2.74
CA TRP A 63 -5.89 0.96 -1.40
C TRP A 63 -7.18 0.15 -1.40
N ASN A 64 -7.56 -0.34 -0.21
CA ASN A 64 -8.85 -0.94 0.09
C ASN A 64 -9.41 -0.23 1.33
N TYR A 65 -10.20 0.81 1.11
CA TYR A 65 -10.60 1.76 2.16
C TYR A 65 -12.07 1.65 2.52
N HIS A 66 -12.38 1.86 3.79
CA HIS A 66 -13.75 2.04 4.26
C HIS A 66 -13.76 3.03 5.43
N ASP A 67 -14.79 3.85 5.57
CA ASP A 67 -14.84 4.85 6.66
C ASP A 67 -14.89 4.19 8.03
N ASP A 68 -15.72 3.16 8.17
CA ASP A 68 -15.80 2.38 9.40
C ASP A 68 -14.59 1.46 9.54
N ASP A 69 -13.86 1.65 10.65
CA ASP A 69 -12.74 0.83 11.10
C ASP A 69 -13.23 -0.47 11.74
N LEU A 70 -13.98 -1.25 10.95
CA LEU A 70 -14.52 -2.56 11.31
C LEU A 70 -13.87 -3.65 10.47
N PRO A 71 -13.77 -4.88 11.00
CA PRO A 71 -13.31 -6.03 10.22
C PRO A 71 -14.10 -6.18 8.93
N GLY A 72 -13.42 -6.60 7.86
CA GLY A 72 -14.03 -6.91 6.60
C GLY A 72 -13.13 -7.79 5.74
N ALA A 73 -13.70 -8.34 4.68
CA ALA A 73 -12.97 -9.21 3.77
C ALA A 73 -11.81 -8.46 3.10
N ALA A 74 -10.74 -9.20 2.84
CA ALA A 74 -9.70 -8.73 1.92
C ALA A 74 -10.25 -8.70 0.48
N SER A 75 -9.74 -7.77 -0.31
CA SER A 75 -10.01 -7.70 -1.75
C SER A 75 -8.86 -8.36 -2.49
N GLU A 76 -9.17 -9.33 -3.34
CA GLU A 76 -8.17 -9.91 -4.25
C GLU A 76 -7.95 -8.94 -5.42
N VAL A 77 -6.71 -8.47 -5.58
CA VAL A 77 -6.35 -7.47 -6.58
C VAL A 77 -5.53 -8.13 -7.67
N ASP A 78 -5.99 -8.03 -8.92
CA ASP A 78 -5.23 -8.34 -10.13
C ASP A 78 -4.77 -7.04 -10.80
N LEU A 79 -3.57 -6.57 -10.43
CA LEU A 79 -3.02 -5.34 -10.97
C LEU A 79 -2.32 -5.60 -12.30
N THR A 80 -2.80 -4.97 -13.39
CA THR A 80 -2.10 -4.94 -14.68
C THR A 80 -1.48 -3.57 -14.91
N ILE A 81 -0.17 -3.54 -15.16
CA ILE A 81 0.57 -2.33 -15.53
C ILE A 81 1.02 -2.48 -16.99
N SER A 82 0.64 -1.54 -17.85
CA SER A 82 0.90 -1.59 -19.29
C SER A 82 1.60 -0.33 -19.81
N GLY A 83 2.23 -0.44 -20.98
CA GLY A 83 2.94 0.68 -21.61
C GLY A 83 4.36 0.86 -21.05
N LEU A 84 4.94 -0.21 -20.50
CA LEU A 84 6.28 -0.18 -19.91
C LEU A 84 7.36 -0.23 -21.01
N PRO A 85 8.36 0.66 -21.00
CA PRO A 85 9.33 0.78 -22.10
C PRO A 85 10.45 -0.27 -22.04
N ALA A 86 10.56 -1.03 -20.94
CA ALA A 86 11.61 -2.03 -20.73
C ALA A 86 11.11 -3.47 -20.94
N GLU A 87 12.05 -4.41 -21.06
CA GLU A 87 11.77 -5.85 -21.12
C GLU A 87 11.81 -6.52 -19.74
N ARG A 88 12.48 -5.89 -18.76
CA ARG A 88 12.63 -6.39 -17.39
C ARG A 88 12.60 -5.22 -16.42
N ALA A 89 12.13 -5.48 -15.20
CA ALA A 89 12.16 -4.52 -14.10
C ALA A 89 12.45 -5.23 -12.77
N SER A 90 12.90 -4.46 -11.79
CA SER A 90 12.87 -4.82 -10.37
C SER A 90 11.52 -4.38 -9.80
N LEU A 91 10.76 -5.32 -9.27
CA LEU A 91 9.50 -5.09 -8.57
C LEU A 91 9.76 -5.04 -7.06
N THR A 92 9.35 -3.96 -6.43
CA THR A 92 9.27 -3.83 -4.97
C THR A 92 7.84 -3.55 -4.56
N HIS A 93 7.29 -4.35 -3.64
CA HIS A 93 5.94 -4.19 -3.13
C HIS A 93 6.00 -3.75 -1.68
N TYR A 94 5.56 -2.53 -1.37
CA TYR A 94 5.44 -2.04 -0.01
C TYR A 94 4.02 -2.20 0.52
N ARG A 95 3.86 -2.39 1.83
CA ARG A 95 2.55 -2.60 2.46
C ARG A 95 2.40 -1.83 3.76
N VAL A 96 1.26 -1.17 3.92
CA VAL A 96 0.72 -0.70 5.20
C VAL A 96 -0.60 -1.45 5.42
N ASP A 97 -0.68 -2.27 6.47
CA ASP A 97 -1.90 -2.96 6.89
C ASP A 97 -1.84 -3.29 8.41
N ALA A 98 -2.62 -4.27 8.87
CA ALA A 98 -2.61 -4.68 10.27
C ALA A 98 -1.30 -5.37 10.69
N ASP A 99 -0.61 -5.99 9.75
CA ASP A 99 0.57 -6.83 10.00
C ASP A 99 1.88 -6.17 9.52
N HIS A 100 1.79 -5.12 8.70
CA HIS A 100 2.93 -4.45 8.10
C HIS A 100 2.91 -2.93 8.27
N SER A 101 4.08 -2.36 8.55
CA SER A 101 4.31 -0.91 8.66
C SER A 101 3.39 -0.22 9.67
N ASN A 102 2.99 -0.95 10.70
CA ASN A 102 2.01 -0.55 11.69
C ASN A 102 2.44 -0.88 13.11
N ALA A 103 3.08 0.10 13.77
CA ALA A 103 3.47 -0.05 15.17
C ALA A 103 2.28 -0.09 16.13
N TYR A 104 1.10 0.41 15.73
CA TYR A 104 -0.07 0.48 16.61
C TYR A 104 -0.66 -0.90 16.89
N THR A 105 -0.83 -1.73 15.86
CA THR A 105 -1.31 -3.11 16.03
C THR A 105 -0.34 -3.94 16.86
N VAL A 106 0.97 -3.75 16.67
CA VAL A 106 1.99 -4.39 17.51
C VAL A 106 1.93 -3.90 18.95
N TRP A 107 1.70 -2.60 19.19
CA TRP A 107 1.49 -2.06 20.54
C TRP A 107 0.26 -2.66 21.23
N GLN A 108 -0.83 -2.84 20.50
CA GLN A 108 -2.02 -3.52 21.01
C GLN A 108 -1.72 -4.97 21.39
N GLN A 109 -1.01 -5.72 20.54
CA GLN A 109 -0.64 -7.12 20.75
C GLN A 109 0.26 -7.35 21.98
N ILE A 110 1.11 -6.38 22.34
CA ILE A 110 1.96 -6.47 23.54
C ILE A 110 1.26 -5.98 24.83
N GLY A 111 -0.07 -5.82 24.80
CA GLY A 111 -0.88 -5.44 25.95
C GLY A 111 -1.01 -3.94 26.17
N SER A 112 -0.77 -3.13 25.14
CA SER A 112 -0.93 -1.67 25.19
C SER A 112 -0.22 -0.97 26.38
N PRO A 113 1.05 -1.31 26.69
CA PRO A 113 1.72 -0.78 27.87
C PRO A 113 1.88 0.74 27.76
N GLN A 114 1.61 1.45 28.86
CA GLN A 114 1.84 2.90 28.96
C GLN A 114 3.33 3.25 28.90
N SER A 115 4.17 2.39 29.47
CA SER A 115 5.63 2.53 29.49
C SER A 115 6.27 1.25 28.92
N PRO A 116 6.45 1.15 27.59
CA PRO A 116 7.07 -0.02 26.98
C PRO A 116 8.52 -0.18 27.46
N THR A 117 8.97 -1.42 27.64
CA THR A 117 10.39 -1.73 27.92
C THR A 117 11.27 -1.38 26.71
N ALA A 118 12.59 -1.31 26.89
CA ALA A 118 13.52 -1.07 25.78
C ALA A 118 13.34 -2.08 24.63
N ALA A 119 13.17 -3.37 24.95
CA ALA A 119 12.93 -4.41 23.94
C ALA A 119 11.58 -4.21 23.21
N GLN A 120 10.54 -3.77 23.93
CA GLN A 120 9.26 -3.44 23.31
C GLN A 120 9.37 -2.21 22.42
N LEU A 121 10.10 -1.17 22.82
CA LEU A 121 10.36 0.00 21.98
C LEU A 121 11.06 -0.39 20.68
N THR A 122 12.14 -1.19 20.74
CA THR A 122 12.81 -1.68 19.52
C THR A 122 11.86 -2.43 18.60
N ARG A 123 10.95 -3.25 19.16
CA ARG A 123 9.92 -3.95 18.39
C ARG A 123 8.94 -2.99 17.72
N LEU A 124 8.49 -1.96 18.45
CA LEU A 124 7.57 -0.93 17.92
C LEU A 124 8.24 -0.07 16.84
N GLU A 125 9.51 0.32 17.03
CA GLU A 125 10.28 1.06 16.03
C GLU A 125 10.44 0.25 14.74
N ALA A 126 10.74 -1.05 14.85
CA ALA A 126 10.85 -1.92 13.69
C ALA A 126 9.52 -2.05 12.95
N ALA A 127 8.41 -2.22 13.67
CA ALA A 127 7.06 -2.29 13.11
C ALA A 127 6.57 -0.95 12.52
N GLY A 128 7.08 0.17 13.02
CA GLY A 128 6.74 1.51 12.53
C GLY A 128 7.42 1.88 11.21
N ARG A 129 8.45 1.15 10.78
CA ARG A 129 9.14 1.41 9.50
C ARG A 129 8.32 0.89 8.33
N LEU A 130 8.48 1.53 7.17
CA LEU A 130 7.89 1.06 5.92
C LEU A 130 8.51 -0.30 5.53
N GLN A 131 7.67 -1.33 5.48
CA GLN A 131 8.01 -2.71 5.17
C GLN A 131 7.57 -3.09 3.74
N THR A 132 8.22 -4.13 3.21
CA THR A 132 7.87 -4.74 1.92
C THR A 132 7.08 -6.04 2.13
N LEU A 133 6.13 -6.32 1.23
CA LEU A 133 5.42 -7.58 1.14
C LEU A 133 6.32 -8.60 0.40
N GLY A 134 7.34 -9.08 1.11
CA GLY A 134 8.37 -9.94 0.56
C GLY A 134 9.60 -9.20 0.00
N PRO A 135 10.64 -9.94 -0.42
CA PRO A 135 11.84 -9.35 -0.99
C PRO A 135 11.57 -8.79 -2.41
N PRO A 136 12.32 -7.76 -2.85
CA PRO A 136 12.28 -7.32 -4.24
C PRO A 136 12.57 -8.48 -5.21
N SER A 137 11.90 -8.48 -6.35
CA SER A 137 12.01 -9.55 -7.34
C SER A 137 12.23 -8.98 -8.75
N ARG A 138 12.95 -9.71 -9.61
CA ARG A 138 13.03 -9.35 -11.03
C ARG A 138 11.85 -9.93 -11.77
N VAL A 139 11.18 -9.11 -12.57
CA VAL A 139 10.04 -9.49 -13.39
C VAL A 139 10.34 -9.26 -14.87
N ALA A 140 9.82 -10.16 -15.72
CA ALA A 140 9.82 -9.97 -17.15
C ALA A 140 8.58 -9.17 -17.57
N LEU A 141 8.75 -8.24 -18.50
CA LEU A 141 7.69 -7.39 -19.02
C LEU A 141 7.25 -7.95 -20.38
N THR A 142 6.16 -8.70 -20.38
CA THR A 142 5.67 -9.39 -21.58
C THR A 142 4.75 -8.45 -22.35
N ALA A 143 5.04 -8.20 -23.62
CA ALA A 143 4.29 -7.27 -24.46
C ALA A 143 4.12 -5.87 -23.83
N HIS A 144 5.18 -5.36 -23.17
CA HIS A 144 5.19 -4.08 -22.44
C HIS A 144 4.25 -4.04 -21.22
N ARG A 145 4.01 -5.19 -20.59
CA ARG A 145 3.08 -5.32 -19.45
C ARG A 145 3.63 -6.23 -18.35
N VAL A 146 3.14 -6.01 -17.14
CA VAL A 146 3.28 -6.95 -16.01
C VAL A 146 1.96 -7.06 -15.27
N ALA A 147 1.66 -8.25 -14.78
CA ALA A 147 0.54 -8.53 -13.90
C ALA A 147 1.06 -8.89 -12.50
N VAL A 148 0.42 -8.37 -11.47
CA VAL A 148 0.77 -8.59 -10.06
C VAL A 148 -0.53 -8.87 -9.32
N SER A 149 -0.68 -10.10 -8.82
CA SER A 149 -1.85 -10.50 -8.03
C SER A 149 -1.51 -10.52 -6.55
N PHE A 150 -2.37 -9.94 -5.71
CA PHE A 150 -2.19 -9.94 -4.27
C PHE A 150 -3.51 -9.73 -3.52
N SER A 151 -3.61 -10.33 -2.33
CA SER A 151 -4.67 -10.01 -1.38
C SER A 151 -4.40 -8.66 -0.72
N LEU A 152 -5.42 -7.80 -0.68
CA LEU A 152 -5.40 -6.47 -0.10
C LEU A 152 -6.42 -6.40 1.05
N PRO A 153 -6.01 -6.57 2.31
CA PRO A 153 -6.90 -6.48 3.46
C PRO A 153 -7.66 -5.15 3.52
N ARG A 154 -8.81 -5.14 4.20
CA ARG A 154 -9.50 -3.88 4.49
C ARG A 154 -8.59 -2.94 5.28
N GLN A 155 -8.66 -1.64 4.99
CA GLN A 155 -7.76 -0.59 5.48
C GLN A 155 -6.29 -0.71 5.04
N ALA A 156 -5.98 -1.58 4.07
CA ALA A 156 -4.61 -1.73 3.58
C ALA A 156 -4.29 -0.75 2.44
N VAL A 157 -3.02 -0.37 2.37
CA VAL A 157 -2.43 0.38 1.26
C VAL A 157 -1.20 -0.39 0.77
N SER A 158 -1.14 -0.64 -0.53
CA SER A 158 0.02 -1.21 -1.22
C SER A 158 0.66 -0.19 -2.14
N LEU A 159 1.99 -0.17 -2.21
CA LEU A 159 2.72 0.49 -3.29
C LEU A 159 3.49 -0.57 -4.08
N VAL A 160 3.11 -0.79 -5.34
CA VAL A 160 3.87 -1.60 -6.29
C VAL A 160 4.75 -0.67 -7.09
N LYS A 161 6.08 -0.81 -6.96
CA LYS A 161 7.07 0.00 -7.66
C LYS A 161 7.91 -0.86 -8.58
N LEU A 162 8.04 -0.42 -9.82
CA LEU A 162 8.91 -0.99 -10.84
C LEU A 162 10.05 -0.03 -11.11
N ASP A 163 11.26 -0.56 -11.17
CA ASP A 163 12.48 0.14 -11.59
C ASP A 163 13.15 -0.65 -12.72
N TRP A 164 13.51 0.00 -13.82
CA TRP A 164 14.21 -0.63 -14.94
C TRP A 164 15.47 0.11 -15.31
#